data_AF-A0A935VRC4-F1
#
_entry.id   AF-A0A935VRC4-F1
#
_cell.length_a   1.000
_cell.length_b   1.000
_cell.length_c   1.000
_cell.angle_alpha   90.00
_cell.angle_beta   90.00
_cell.angle_gamma   90.00
#
_symmetry.space_group_name_H-M   'P 1'
#
loop_
_entity.id
_entity.type
_entity.pdbx_description
1 polymer ?
#
loop_
_entity_poly.entity_id
_entity_poly.type
_entity_poly.pdbx_seq_one_letter_code
_entity_poly.pdbx_strand_id
1 'polypeptide(L)'
;MLIFGICKYKNVVLLNTEKYDSAVPIVIKPAKQEAAAPFIKVHGNILYDFSYRSYIDTPFAQSGLTQHLVQTSLNFLIKDKYPVRMILSNRSSNSPYFKNITDVNVQFNRYQLLDNIKENLKTKATDIVNKDALLKAEEHYKNKLEQVKELKTWLNNTARIQELIEEKENELNKRIALASKPSLADINARINAPGWPAYSPGA
;
A
#
# COMPACT_ATOMS: atom_id res chain seq x y z
N MET A 1 31.33 -28.53 -60.89
CA MET A 1 31.15 -28.92 -59.48
C MET A 1 30.80 -27.67 -58.71
N LEU A 2 29.62 -27.65 -58.08
CA LEU A 2 29.05 -26.67 -57.13
C LEU A 2 28.65 -25.26 -57.61
N ILE A 3 27.36 -25.18 -57.93
CA ILE A 3 26.43 -24.03 -57.78
C ILE A 3 26.24 -23.74 -56.29
N PHE A 4 26.09 -22.47 -55.88
CA PHE A 4 25.21 -21.91 -54.81
C PHE A 4 25.60 -20.43 -54.68
N GLY A 5 24.75 -19.42 -54.64
CA GLY A 5 23.32 -19.32 -54.33
C GLY A 5 23.15 -17.99 -53.59
N ILE A 6 22.46 -17.03 -54.22
CA ILE A 6 22.18 -15.71 -53.66
C ILE A 6 21.22 -15.88 -52.47
N CYS A 7 21.70 -15.68 -51.25
CA CYS A 7 20.83 -15.61 -50.07
C CYS A 7 20.27 -14.19 -49.91
N LYS A 8 19.01 -14.02 -50.35
CA LYS A 8 18.05 -13.05 -49.80
C LYS A 8 17.65 -13.50 -48.39
N TYR A 9 17.06 -12.55 -47.65
CA TYR A 9 16.41 -12.64 -46.33
C TYR A 9 17.27 -12.24 -45.12
N LYS A 10 17.00 -11.03 -44.63
CA LYS A 10 16.36 -10.83 -43.31
C LYS A 10 15.93 -9.37 -43.20
N ASN A 11 14.62 -9.12 -43.33
CA ASN A 11 13.99 -7.95 -42.72
C ASN A 11 14.04 -8.19 -41.22
N VAL A 12 15.07 -7.66 -40.56
CA VAL A 12 15.06 -7.48 -39.13
C VAL A 12 14.15 -6.28 -38.89
N VAL A 13 12.92 -6.54 -38.46
CA VAL A 13 12.11 -5.54 -37.79
C VAL A 13 12.89 -5.15 -36.55
N LEU A 14 13.57 -4.02 -36.62
CA LEU A 14 14.11 -3.34 -35.45
C LEU A 14 12.88 -2.92 -34.64
N LEU A 15 12.56 -3.72 -33.62
CA LEU A 15 11.73 -3.24 -32.52
C LEU A 15 12.48 -2.05 -31.94
N ASN A 16 11.98 -0.84 -32.19
CA ASN A 16 12.38 0.36 -31.47
C ASN A 16 12.14 0.08 -29.99
N THR A 17 13.18 -0.34 -29.28
CA THR A 17 13.27 -0.19 -27.85
C THR A 17 13.59 1.27 -27.60
N GLU A 18 12.58 2.11 -27.77
CA GLU A 18 12.60 3.44 -27.15
C GLU A 18 12.69 3.20 -25.65
N LYS A 19 13.93 3.25 -25.16
CA LYS A 19 14.24 3.43 -23.75
C LYS A 19 13.44 4.65 -23.29
N TYR A 20 12.38 4.41 -22.53
CA TYR A 20 11.74 5.41 -21.71
C TYR A 20 12.74 5.86 -20.62
N ASP A 21 13.69 6.71 -21.00
CA ASP A 21 14.45 7.57 -20.10
C ASP A 21 13.59 8.79 -19.74
N SER A 22 12.47 8.53 -19.08
CA SER A 22 11.75 9.56 -18.32
C SER A 22 11.91 9.23 -16.84
N ALA A 23 13.16 9.21 -16.38
CA ALA A 23 13.48 9.32 -14.98
C ALA A 23 13.05 10.74 -14.54
N VAL A 24 11.78 10.85 -14.13
CA VAL A 24 11.30 12.01 -13.39
C VAL A 24 12.26 12.17 -12.20
N PRO A 25 12.94 13.31 -12.04
CA PRO A 25 13.80 13.50 -10.89
C PRO A 25 12.91 13.38 -9.65
N ILE A 26 13.15 12.33 -8.86
CA ILE A 26 12.52 12.17 -7.56
C ILE A 26 13.05 13.33 -6.72
N VAL A 27 12.29 14.42 -6.66
CA VAL A 27 12.55 15.51 -5.72
C VAL A 27 12.29 14.93 -4.34
N ILE A 28 13.33 14.35 -3.75
CA ILE A 28 13.33 13.93 -2.36
C ILE A 28 13.18 15.22 -1.55
N LYS A 29 11.93 15.59 -1.23
CA LYS A 29 11.67 16.60 -0.20
C LYS A 29 12.46 16.16 1.03
N PRO A 30 13.33 17.02 1.60
CA PRO A 30 14.06 16.64 2.80
C PRO A 30 13.03 16.18 3.82
N ALA A 31 13.16 14.92 4.27
CA ALA A 31 12.29 14.35 5.27
C ALA A 31 12.23 15.34 6.43
N LYS A 32 11.03 15.87 6.69
CA LYS A 32 10.77 16.80 7.79
C LYS A 32 11.38 16.18 9.03
N GLN A 33 12.46 16.79 9.52
CA GLN A 33 13.23 16.27 10.64
C GLN A 33 12.29 16.24 11.84
N GLU A 34 11.76 15.06 12.16
CA GLU A 34 10.86 14.88 13.30
C GLU A 34 11.67 15.23 14.54
N ALA A 35 11.27 16.32 15.21
CA ALA A 35 11.93 16.78 16.42
C ALA A 35 12.01 15.60 17.40
N ALA A 36 13.20 15.31 17.90
CA ALA A 36 13.43 14.20 18.81
C ALA A 36 12.46 14.31 20.00
N ALA A 37 11.64 13.28 20.19
CA ALA A 37 10.67 13.25 21.27
C ALA A 37 11.39 13.41 22.63
N PRO A 38 10.87 14.27 23.53
CA PRO A 38 11.52 14.50 24.81
C PRO A 38 11.55 13.22 25.64
N PHE A 39 12.69 12.96 26.30
CA PHE A 39 12.88 11.72 27.07
C PHE A 39 11.91 11.60 28.25
N ILE A 40 11.61 12.73 28.91
CA ILE A 40 10.67 12.81 30.03
C ILE A 40 9.75 14.00 29.80
N LYS A 41 8.44 13.77 29.89
CA LYS A 41 7.45 14.83 30.06
C LYS A 41 6.93 14.80 31.49
N VAL A 42 6.83 15.97 32.11
CA VAL A 42 6.37 16.13 33.49
C VAL A 42 5.14 17.03 33.49
N HIS A 43 4.07 16.55 34.09
CA HIS A 43 2.87 17.33 34.38
C HIS A 43 2.58 17.23 35.88
N GLY A 44 2.03 18.25 36.50
CA GLY A 44 1.71 18.15 37.91
C GLY A 44 0.83 19.24 38.44
N ASN A 45 0.40 19.05 39.68
CA ASN A 45 -0.40 19.98 40.45
C ASN A 45 0.14 20.04 41.88
N ILE A 46 0.02 21.22 42.49
CA ILE A 46 0.38 21.45 43.88
C ILE A 46 -0.89 21.90 44.59
N LEU A 47 -1.25 21.19 45.64
CA LEU A 47 -2.34 21.52 46.54
C LEU A 47 -1.71 22.02 47.84
N TYR A 48 -2.20 23.16 48.31
CA TYR A 48 -1.88 23.69 49.62
C TYR A 48 -3.17 23.81 50.42
N ASP A 49 -3.19 23.19 51.60
CA ASP A 49 -4.30 23.24 52.53
C ASP A 49 -3.81 23.72 53.89
N PHE A 50 -4.59 24.60 54.51
CA PHE A 50 -4.30 25.20 55.80
C PHE A 50 -5.52 25.05 56.71
N SER A 51 -5.31 24.39 57.84
CA SER A 51 -6.36 24.10 58.81
C SER A 51 -6.02 24.75 60.14
N TYR A 52 -6.95 25.57 60.63
CA TYR A 52 -6.88 26.20 61.94
C TYR A 52 -8.02 25.71 62.82
N ARG A 53 -7.69 25.30 64.05
CA ARG A 53 -8.67 24.91 65.08
C ARG A 53 -8.35 25.65 66.37
N SER A 54 -9.28 26.47 66.82
CA SER A 54 -9.15 27.27 68.04
C SER A 54 -9.12 26.41 69.30
N TYR A 55 -9.92 25.34 69.33
CA TYR A 55 -9.97 24.36 70.42
C TYR A 55 -10.27 22.97 69.86
N ILE A 56 -9.61 21.94 70.38
CA ILE A 56 -9.83 20.55 69.96
C ILE A 56 -10.50 19.78 71.10
N ASP A 57 -11.64 19.17 70.78
CA ASP A 57 -12.34 18.24 71.67
C ASP A 57 -11.71 16.84 71.60
N THR A 58 -10.44 16.77 71.97
CA THR A 58 -9.69 15.53 72.16
C THR A 58 -9.23 15.48 73.62
N PRO A 59 -8.89 14.31 74.18
CA PRO A 59 -8.39 14.20 75.56
C PRO A 59 -7.13 15.06 75.84
N PHE A 60 -6.50 15.60 74.80
CA PHE A 60 -5.45 16.60 74.89
C PHE A 60 -6.04 18.01 74.70
N ALA A 61 -6.05 18.79 75.77
CA ALA A 61 -6.50 20.19 75.73
C ALA A 61 -5.42 21.06 75.06
N GLN A 62 -5.63 21.40 73.79
CA GLN A 62 -4.79 22.34 73.06
C GLN A 62 -5.64 23.39 72.35
N SER A 63 -5.25 24.65 72.50
CA SER A 63 -5.81 25.76 71.74
C SER A 63 -4.89 26.17 70.60
N GLY A 64 -5.48 26.73 69.54
CA GLY A 64 -4.74 27.30 68.41
C GLY A 64 -3.91 26.30 67.62
N LEU A 65 -4.47 25.12 67.32
CA LEU A 65 -3.83 24.16 66.42
C LEU A 65 -3.82 24.73 65.00
N THR A 66 -2.63 24.78 64.41
CA THR A 66 -2.41 25.11 62.99
C THR A 66 -1.80 23.91 62.30
N GLN A 67 -2.35 23.51 61.16
CA GLN A 67 -1.83 22.46 60.31
C GLN A 67 -1.68 22.97 58.87
N HIS A 68 -0.51 22.71 58.29
CA HIS A 68 -0.21 22.94 56.89
C HIS A 68 -0.08 21.60 56.18
N LEU A 69 -0.74 21.45 55.04
CA LEU A 69 -0.61 20.29 54.17
C LEU A 69 -0.24 20.75 52.77
N VAL A 70 0.94 20.36 52.32
CA VAL A 70 1.40 20.56 50.94
C VAL A 70 1.36 19.20 50.25
N GLN A 71 0.54 19.05 49.23
CA GLN A 71 0.48 17.83 48.43
C GLN A 71 0.84 18.16 46.98
N THR A 72 1.95 17.60 46.50
CA THR A 72 2.42 17.73 45.13
C THR A 72 2.17 16.43 44.39
N SER A 73 1.45 16.46 43.29
CA SER A 73 1.21 15.31 42.43
C SER A 73 1.88 15.56 41.08
N LEU A 74 2.81 14.67 40.72
CA LEU A 74 3.61 14.70 39.50
C LEU A 74 3.28 13.47 38.67
N ASN A 75 3.04 13.66 37.39
CA ASN A 75 2.85 12.61 36.41
C ASN A 75 3.99 12.71 35.39
N PHE A 76 4.78 11.66 35.33
CA PHE A 76 5.90 11.49 34.41
C PHE A 76 5.48 10.58 33.26
N LEU A 77 5.85 10.96 32.04
CA LEU A 77 5.84 10.09 30.88
C LEU A 77 7.27 9.85 30.45
N ILE A 78 7.77 8.63 30.64
CA ILE A 78 9.11 8.23 30.22
C ILE A 78 9.04 7.70 28.78
N LYS A 79 9.84 8.29 27.89
CA LYS A 79 9.87 8.00 26.44
C LYS A 79 8.46 8.02 25.81
N ASP A 80 7.59 8.90 26.29
CA ASP A 80 6.17 9.00 25.88
C ASP A 80 5.35 7.71 26.01
N LYS A 81 5.81 6.73 26.80
CA LYS A 81 5.20 5.39 26.87
C LYS A 81 4.83 4.96 28.27
N TYR A 82 5.67 5.25 29.25
CA TYR A 82 5.50 4.71 30.60
C TYR A 82 4.98 5.79 31.55
N PRO A 83 3.67 5.78 31.89
CA PRO A 83 3.10 6.73 32.84
C PRO A 83 3.43 6.32 34.28
N VAL A 84 4.15 7.19 34.97
CA VAL A 84 4.48 7.05 36.40
C VAL A 84 3.94 8.26 37.15
N ARG A 85 3.20 8.03 38.22
CA ARG A 85 2.70 9.08 39.11
C ARG A 85 3.52 9.08 40.40
N MET A 86 3.92 10.26 40.85
CA MET A 86 4.54 10.48 42.15
C MET A 86 3.69 11.48 42.92
N ILE A 87 3.37 11.16 44.17
CA ILE A 87 2.67 12.03 45.08
C ILE A 87 3.59 12.28 46.27
N LEU A 88 3.92 13.53 46.52
CA LEU A 88 4.65 13.98 47.68
C LEU A 88 3.66 14.70 48.59
N SER A 89 3.52 14.27 49.84
CA SER A 89 2.69 14.97 50.83
C SER A 89 3.54 15.35 52.03
N ASN A 90 3.53 16.63 52.38
CA ASN A 90 4.19 17.16 53.56
C ASN A 90 3.14 17.78 54.47
N ARG A 91 3.00 17.24 55.68
CA ARG A 91 2.14 17.76 56.73
C ARG A 91 2.99 18.34 57.85
N SER A 92 2.75 19.60 58.19
CA SER A 92 3.38 20.30 59.29
C SER A 92 2.34 20.81 60.30
N SER A 93 2.64 20.72 61.59
CA SER A 93 1.75 21.10 62.68
C SER A 93 2.53 21.80 63.79
N ASN A 94 1.88 22.73 64.50
CA ASN A 94 2.44 23.41 65.68
C ASN A 94 2.20 22.64 66.99
N SER A 95 1.46 21.53 66.93
CA SER A 95 1.12 20.71 68.10
C SER A 95 2.14 19.61 68.36
N PRO A 96 2.53 19.37 69.64
CA PRO A 96 3.41 18.27 69.99
C PRO A 96 2.76 16.89 69.79
N TYR A 97 1.42 16.82 69.71
CA TYR A 97 0.68 15.58 69.53
C TYR A 97 0.60 15.14 68.07
N PHE A 98 0.77 16.07 67.12
CA PHE A 98 0.73 15.79 65.69
C PHE A 98 2.14 15.86 65.12
N LYS A 99 2.67 14.72 64.70
CA LYS A 99 3.98 14.65 64.05
C LYS A 99 3.94 15.31 62.67
N ASN A 100 5.03 15.96 62.34
CA ASN A 100 5.33 16.39 60.98
C ASN A 100 5.70 15.15 60.17
N ILE A 101 5.05 14.94 59.03
CA ILE A 101 5.23 13.76 58.20
C ILE A 101 5.45 14.22 56.76
N THR A 102 6.45 13.64 56.11
CA THR A 102 6.66 13.77 54.67
C THR A 102 6.61 12.38 54.06
N ASP A 103 5.60 12.15 53.22
CA ASP A 103 5.39 10.88 52.54
C ASP A 103 5.63 11.03 51.05
N VAL A 104 6.21 10.00 50.45
CA VAL A 104 6.41 9.87 49.01
C VAL A 104 5.72 8.60 48.56
N ASN A 105 4.84 8.73 47.59
CA ASN A 105 4.11 7.62 47.01
C ASN A 105 4.34 7.59 45.49
N VAL A 106 4.84 6.47 44.99
CA VAL A 106 5.09 6.27 43.56
C VAL A 106 4.17 5.17 43.06
N GLN A 107 3.41 5.47 42.01
CA GLN A 107 2.43 4.57 41.41
C GLN A 107 2.66 4.45 39.91
N PHE A 108 2.54 3.23 39.41
CA PHE A 108 2.54 2.97 37.98
C PHE A 108 1.09 2.91 37.47
N ASN A 109 0.75 3.73 36.47
CA ASN A 109 -0.62 3.78 35.94
C ASN A 109 -0.81 2.80 34.78
N ARG A 110 -1.18 1.56 35.12
CA ARG A 110 -1.41 0.50 34.12
C ARG A 110 -2.51 0.83 33.12
N TYR A 111 -3.59 1.47 33.56
CA TYR A 111 -4.73 1.79 32.68
C TYR A 111 -4.33 2.80 31.62
N GLN A 112 -3.66 3.89 32.02
CA GLN A 112 -3.15 4.88 31.10
C GLN A 112 -2.12 4.31 30.11
N LEU A 113 -1.28 3.34 30.55
CA LEU A 113 -0.39 2.64 29.62
C LEU A 113 -1.20 1.91 28.53
N LEU A 114 -2.23 1.16 28.92
CA LEU A 114 -3.04 0.39 27.97
C LEU A 114 -3.79 1.30 27.01
N ASP A 115 -4.30 2.43 27.49
CA ASP A 115 -4.99 3.40 26.64
C ASP A 115 -4.02 4.04 25.64
N ASN A 116 -2.82 4.44 26.08
CA ASN A 116 -1.76 4.92 25.20
C ASN A 116 -1.37 3.87 24.14
N ILE A 117 -1.33 2.58 24.49
CA ILE A 117 -1.05 1.50 23.53
C ILE A 117 -2.18 1.39 22.50
N LYS A 118 -3.44 1.38 22.95
CA LYS A 118 -4.61 1.30 22.06
C LYS A 118 -4.67 2.48 21.10
N GLU A 119 -4.43 3.69 21.59
CA GLU A 119 -4.44 4.90 20.76
C GLU A 119 -3.31 4.86 19.72
N ASN A 120 -2.10 4.47 20.11
CA ASN A 120 -0.98 4.28 19.19
C ASN A 120 -1.24 3.19 18.15
N LEU A 121 -1.96 2.12 18.50
CA LEU A 121 -2.36 1.09 17.54
C LEU A 121 -3.43 1.63 16.58
N LYS A 122 -4.38 2.40 17.07
CA LYS A 122 -5.43 3.02 16.26
C LYS A 122 -4.83 3.98 15.23
N THR A 123 -3.91 4.86 15.65
CA THR A 123 -3.27 5.82 14.73
C THR A 123 -2.44 5.11 13.66
N LYS A 124 -1.64 4.10 14.04
CA LYS A 124 -0.88 3.28 13.09
C LYS A 124 -1.79 2.50 12.15
N ALA A 125 -2.88 1.91 12.65
CA ALA A 125 -3.84 1.21 11.82
C ALA A 125 -4.49 2.15 10.81
N THR A 126 -4.87 3.37 11.23
CA THR A 126 -5.40 4.38 10.31
C THR A 126 -4.38 4.83 9.28
N ASP A 127 -3.09 4.98 9.64
CA ASP A 127 -2.04 5.32 8.67
C ASP A 127 -1.86 4.23 7.61
N ILE A 128 -1.89 2.95 8.01
CA ILE A 128 -1.80 1.80 7.10
C ILE A 128 -3.01 1.74 6.18
N VAL A 129 -4.22 1.89 6.73
CA VAL A 129 -5.49 1.79 5.98
C VAL A 129 -5.66 2.95 5.01
N ASN A 130 -5.37 4.18 5.44
CA ASN A 130 -5.75 5.38 4.69
C ASN A 130 -4.80 5.74 3.54
N LYS A 131 -3.55 5.25 3.53
CA LYS A 131 -2.56 5.70 2.55
C LYS A 131 -2.24 4.67 1.47
N ASP A 132 -2.02 3.42 1.84
CA ASP A 132 -1.41 2.48 0.89
C ASP A 132 -2.43 1.62 0.15
N ALA A 133 -3.43 1.09 0.84
CA ALA A 133 -4.33 0.11 0.23
C ALA A 133 -5.23 0.74 -0.85
N LEU A 134 -5.81 1.91 -0.56
CA LEU A 134 -6.73 2.57 -1.49
C LEU A 134 -6.01 3.15 -2.71
N LEU A 135 -4.86 3.83 -2.50
CA LEU A 135 -4.08 4.39 -3.60
C LEU A 135 -3.53 3.29 -4.52
N LYS A 136 -3.00 2.19 -3.95
CA LYS A 136 -2.53 1.04 -4.75
C LYS A 136 -3.68 0.37 -5.51
N ALA A 137 -4.86 0.26 -4.90
CA ALA A 137 -6.03 -0.30 -5.57
C ALA A 137 -6.50 0.61 -6.73
N GLU A 138 -6.49 1.93 -6.54
CA GLU A 138 -6.84 2.90 -7.59
C GLU A 138 -5.83 2.85 -8.74
N GLU A 139 -4.54 2.82 -8.44
CA GLU A 139 -3.47 2.70 -9.45
C GLU A 139 -3.60 1.39 -10.23
N HIS A 140 -3.81 0.26 -9.54
CA HIS A 140 -4.04 -1.03 -10.19
C HIS A 140 -5.29 -1.00 -11.08
N TYR A 141 -6.37 -0.36 -10.64
CA TYR A 141 -7.58 -0.18 -11.44
C TYR A 141 -7.32 0.65 -12.71
N LYS A 142 -6.60 1.77 -12.59
CA LYS A 142 -6.22 2.62 -13.74
C LYS A 142 -5.38 1.86 -14.75
N ASN A 143 -4.37 1.11 -14.29
CA ASN A 143 -3.53 0.28 -15.17
C ASN A 143 -4.35 -0.78 -15.92
N LYS A 144 -5.34 -1.40 -15.26
CA LYS A 144 -6.25 -2.35 -15.92
C LYS A 144 -7.17 -1.68 -16.93
N LEU A 145 -7.64 -0.47 -16.64
CA LEU A 145 -8.47 0.30 -17.55
C LEU A 145 -7.68 0.68 -18.81
N GLU A 146 -6.42 1.06 -18.66
CA GLU A 146 -5.51 1.34 -19.77
C GLU A 146 -5.25 0.09 -20.63
N GLN A 147 -4.95 -1.06 -20.02
CA GLN A 147 -4.81 -2.34 -20.73
C GLN A 147 -6.06 -2.67 -21.56
N VAL A 148 -7.25 -2.47 -20.99
CA VAL A 148 -8.51 -2.71 -21.72
C VAL A 148 -8.69 -1.73 -22.88
N LYS A 149 -8.29 -0.47 -22.72
CA LYS A 149 -8.32 0.53 -23.81
C LYS A 149 -7.35 0.14 -24.92
N GLU A 150 -6.12 -0.23 -24.59
CA GLU A 150 -5.11 -0.68 -25.55
C GLU A 150 -5.59 -1.91 -26.32
N LEU A 151 -6.13 -2.91 -25.61
CA LEU A 151 -6.72 -4.11 -26.23
C LEU A 151 -7.88 -3.77 -27.16
N LYS A 152 -8.76 -2.84 -26.78
CA LYS A 152 -9.85 -2.37 -27.63
C LYS A 152 -9.34 -1.65 -28.87
N THR A 153 -8.34 -0.78 -28.72
CA THR A 153 -7.71 -0.08 -29.85
C THR A 153 -7.01 -1.06 -30.78
N TRP A 154 -6.32 -2.06 -30.21
CA TRP A 154 -5.66 -3.12 -30.97
C TRP A 154 -6.68 -3.97 -31.74
N LEU A 155 -7.79 -4.35 -31.11
CA LEU A 155 -8.85 -5.15 -31.74
C LEU A 155 -9.56 -4.39 -32.86
N ASN A 156 -9.79 -3.09 -32.66
CA ASN A 156 -10.46 -2.23 -33.63
C ASN A 156 -9.52 -1.69 -34.72
N ASN A 157 -8.23 -2.06 -34.70
CA ASN A 157 -7.29 -1.64 -35.73
C ASN A 157 -7.62 -2.31 -37.06
N THR A 158 -7.97 -1.50 -38.06
CA THR A 158 -8.31 -1.97 -39.42
C THR A 158 -7.24 -2.87 -40.02
N ALA A 159 -5.95 -2.63 -39.74
CA ALA A 159 -4.86 -3.47 -40.24
C ALA A 159 -4.94 -4.91 -39.69
N ARG A 160 -5.32 -5.09 -38.42
CA ARG A 160 -5.47 -6.42 -37.81
C ARG A 160 -6.71 -7.14 -38.31
N ILE A 161 -7.79 -6.41 -38.54
CA ILE A 161 -9.00 -6.97 -39.17
C ILE A 161 -8.65 -7.46 -40.57
N GLN A 162 -7.87 -6.69 -41.33
CA GLN A 162 -7.42 -7.08 -42.67
C GLN A 162 -6.53 -8.34 -42.63
N GLU A 163 -5.54 -8.40 -41.74
CA GLU A 163 -4.72 -9.62 -41.56
C GLU A 163 -5.58 -10.87 -41.27
N LEU A 164 -6.61 -10.71 -40.43
CA LEU A 164 -7.51 -11.81 -40.07
C LEU A 164 -8.40 -12.24 -41.24
N ILE A 165 -8.83 -11.29 -42.08
CA ILE A 165 -9.53 -11.57 -43.35
C ILE A 165 -8.60 -12.31 -44.31
N GLU A 166 -7.37 -11.87 -44.48
CA GLU A 166 -6.38 -12.49 -45.36
C GLU A 166 -6.02 -13.92 -44.93
N GLU A 167 -5.88 -14.17 -43.62
CA GLU A 167 -5.70 -15.52 -43.09
C GLU A 167 -6.90 -16.42 -43.40
N LYS A 168 -8.13 -15.89 -43.27
CA LYS A 168 -9.37 -16.62 -43.59
C LYS A 168 -9.51 -16.91 -45.07
N GLU A 169 -9.21 -15.95 -45.93
CA GLU A 169 -9.22 -16.13 -47.39
C GLU A 169 -8.17 -17.16 -47.82
N ASN A 170 -6.96 -17.12 -47.24
CA ASN A 170 -5.93 -18.13 -47.49
C ASN A 170 -6.37 -19.53 -47.05
N GLU A 171 -7.01 -19.66 -45.88
CA GLU A 171 -7.55 -20.93 -45.41
C GLU A 171 -8.62 -21.48 -46.37
N LEU A 172 -9.53 -20.62 -46.82
CA LEU A 172 -10.57 -20.97 -47.79
C LEU A 172 -9.97 -21.41 -49.13
N ASN A 173 -9.00 -20.65 -49.65
CA ASN A 173 -8.31 -20.96 -50.91
C ASN A 173 -7.58 -22.30 -50.84
N LYS A 174 -6.93 -22.61 -49.71
CA LYS A 174 -6.33 -23.94 -49.47
C LYS A 174 -7.38 -25.05 -49.52
N ARG A 175 -8.54 -24.85 -48.90
CA ARG A 175 -9.65 -25.83 -48.93
C ARG A 175 -10.21 -26.04 -50.33
N ILE A 176 -10.43 -24.96 -51.08
CA ILE A 176 -10.90 -25.02 -52.48
C ILE A 176 -9.86 -25.73 -53.35
N ALA A 177 -8.58 -25.38 -53.23
CA ALA A 177 -7.50 -26.01 -53.99
C ALA A 177 -7.35 -27.51 -53.66
N LEU A 178 -7.62 -27.92 -52.42
CA LEU A 178 -7.69 -29.34 -52.05
C LEU A 178 -8.90 -30.03 -52.67
N ALA A 179 -10.06 -29.37 -52.71
CA ALA A 179 -11.29 -29.90 -53.31
C ALA A 179 -11.26 -29.95 -54.84
N SER A 180 -10.55 -29.02 -55.49
CA SER A 180 -10.46 -28.92 -56.96
C SER A 180 -9.34 -29.78 -57.57
N LYS A 181 -8.50 -30.42 -56.75
CA LYS A 181 -7.53 -31.40 -57.26
C LYS A 181 -8.31 -32.62 -57.77
N PRO A 182 -8.28 -32.92 -59.07
CA PRO A 182 -8.93 -34.12 -59.59
C PRO A 182 -8.28 -35.33 -58.92
N SER A 183 -9.09 -36.31 -58.53
CA SER A 183 -8.53 -37.52 -57.95
C SER A 183 -7.62 -38.20 -58.99
N LEU A 184 -6.62 -38.95 -58.55
CA LEU A 184 -5.75 -39.71 -59.46
C LEU A 184 -6.57 -40.68 -60.35
N ALA A 185 -7.76 -41.08 -59.90
CA ALA A 185 -8.71 -41.85 -60.69
C ALA A 185 -9.31 -41.04 -61.85
N ASP A 186 -9.62 -39.75 -61.65
CA ASP A 186 -10.20 -38.87 -62.68
C ASP A 186 -9.18 -38.51 -63.78
N ILE A 187 -7.90 -38.37 -63.42
CA ILE A 187 -6.81 -38.12 -64.38
C ILE A 187 -6.61 -39.35 -65.28
N ASN A 188 -6.61 -40.55 -64.71
CA ASN A 188 -6.49 -41.80 -65.49
C ASN A 188 -7.70 -42.04 -66.40
N ALA A 189 -8.91 -41.65 -65.98
CA ALA A 189 -10.11 -41.73 -66.82
C ALA A 189 -10.04 -40.80 -68.06
N ARG A 190 -9.38 -39.64 -67.96
CA ARG A 190 -9.14 -38.73 -69.10
C ARG A 190 -8.05 -39.21 -70.05
N ILE A 191 -6.99 -39.85 -69.54
CA ILE A 191 -5.89 -40.37 -70.37
C ILE A 191 -6.34 -41.61 -71.17
N ASN A 192 -7.23 -42.43 -70.60
CA ASN A 192 -7.76 -43.62 -71.26
C ASN A 192 -9.05 -43.36 -72.06
N ALA A 193 -9.47 -42.11 -72.23
CA ALA A 193 -10.64 -41.78 -73.03
C ALA A 193 -10.30 -41.97 -74.53
N PRO A 194 -10.97 -42.87 -75.26
CA PRO A 194 -10.70 -43.11 -76.67
C PRO A 194 -10.92 -41.83 -77.49
N GLY A 195 -9.94 -41.49 -78.32
CA GLY A 195 -9.88 -40.25 -79.09
C GLY A 195 -11.12 -40.02 -79.96
N TRP A 196 -11.60 -38.77 -79.95
CA TRP A 196 -12.67 -38.31 -80.83
C TRP A 196 -12.20 -38.32 -82.30
N PRO A 197 -13.08 -38.67 -83.26
CA PRO A 197 -12.71 -38.81 -84.66
C PRO A 197 -12.31 -37.47 -85.31
N ALA A 198 -11.24 -37.52 -86.10
CA ALA A 198 -10.72 -36.40 -86.88
C ALA A 198 -11.78 -35.86 -87.85
N TYR A 199 -11.94 -34.54 -87.85
CA TYR A 199 -12.83 -33.80 -88.74
C TYR A 199 -12.35 -33.94 -90.20
N SER A 200 -13.19 -34.51 -91.05
CA SER A 200 -12.97 -34.61 -92.50
C SER A 200 -13.44 -33.30 -93.18
N PRO A 201 -12.60 -32.58 -93.94
CA PRO A 201 -13.06 -31.47 -94.75
C PRO A 201 -13.70 -32.00 -96.03
N GLY A 202 -15.01 -31.77 -96.17
CA GLY A 202 -15.78 -32.08 -97.38
C GLY A 202 -15.37 -31.22 -98.57
N ALA A 203 -15.46 -31.84 -99.75
CA ALA A 203 -15.11 -31.34 -101.08
C ALA A 203 -15.98 -30.19 -101.60
#